data_AF-A0A933SDL6-F1
#
_entry.id   AF-A0A933SDL6-F1
#
_cell.length_a   1.000
_cell.length_b   1.000
_cell.length_c   1.000
_cell.angle_alpha   90.00
_cell.angle_beta   90.00
_cell.angle_gamma   90.00
#
_symmetry.space_group_name_H-M   'P 1'
#
loop_
_entity.id
_entity.type
_entity.pdbx_description
1 polymer ?
#
loop_
_entity_poly.entity_id
_entity_poly.type
_entity_poly.pdbx_seq_one_letter_code
_entity_poly.pdbx_strand_id
1 'polypeptide(L)'
;MSLESLGWNARFEESFTVHRTRGLVPARVAREDRTRHVVLDESGARPAELAGRLRHEVRSRAEWPAVGDWVAVRPGAASPAIIEAVLPRTSAFVREAAGDATEAQVVAANVDTVFLVSGLDLDYNPRRIERYLAAAWESGATPVVVLNKADLAEDRDARVAEVEALAPGATVLAVSALEGEGLAALAPWLLPGRTVALLGSSGVGKSTLVNALLGRERQATGAVREDDSRGRHTTTHRELVALPGGALLLDTPGMRALKLWGDEDAVDGAFPEIVSLAEDCRFRDCRHESEPGCAVLAAAADGSLPADRLESWRKLQREAHWLATRMDARARAAEEAKWKAIHKSMRDHPKAGRWKR
;
A
#
# COMPACT_ATOMS: atom_id res chain seq x y z
N MET A 1 -19.30 -11.28 13.98
CA MET A 1 -18.20 -10.36 13.63
C MET A 1 -18.87 -9.03 13.35
N SER A 2 -18.51 -7.95 14.05
CA SER A 2 -19.12 -6.64 13.82
C SER A 2 -18.33 -5.87 12.76
N LEU A 3 -18.92 -4.83 12.18
CA LEU A 3 -18.23 -3.98 11.21
C LEU A 3 -17.03 -3.26 11.87
N GLU A 4 -17.15 -2.84 13.13
CA GLU A 4 -16.07 -2.20 13.88
C GLU A 4 -14.89 -3.15 14.10
N SER A 5 -15.17 -4.44 14.37
CA SER A 5 -14.12 -5.46 14.45
C SER A 5 -13.40 -5.69 13.11
N LEU A 6 -14.03 -5.28 12.00
CA LEU A 6 -13.44 -5.24 10.66
C LEU A 6 -12.83 -3.87 10.33
N GLY A 7 -12.77 -2.92 11.25
CA GLY A 7 -12.18 -1.59 11.03
C GLY A 7 -13.15 -0.52 10.52
N TRP A 8 -14.47 -0.73 10.61
CA TRP A 8 -15.45 0.30 10.31
C TRP A 8 -15.39 1.43 11.34
N ASN A 9 -15.49 2.66 10.89
CA ASN A 9 -15.38 3.85 11.73
C ASN A 9 -16.21 5.02 11.15
N ALA A 10 -16.21 6.16 11.83
CA ALA A 10 -17.00 7.33 11.47
C ALA A 10 -16.73 7.85 10.04
N ARG A 11 -15.48 7.80 9.56
CA ARG A 11 -15.12 8.24 8.20
C ARG A 11 -15.79 7.37 7.13
N PHE A 12 -15.82 6.05 7.35
CA PHE A 12 -16.52 5.15 6.44
C PHE A 12 -18.02 5.32 6.54
N GLU A 13 -18.57 5.53 7.74
CA GLU A 13 -20.00 5.78 7.92
C GLU A 13 -20.48 7.05 7.19
N GLU A 14 -19.71 8.14 7.29
CA GLU A 14 -19.98 9.39 6.57
C GLU A 14 -20.01 9.16 5.06
N SER A 15 -18.98 8.50 4.53
CA SER A 15 -18.90 8.13 3.10
C SER A 15 -20.02 7.16 2.67
N PHE A 16 -20.53 6.34 3.58
CA PHE A 16 -21.55 5.33 3.30
C PHE A 16 -22.98 5.87 3.29
N THR A 17 -23.23 7.05 3.85
CA THR A 17 -24.58 7.60 4.03
C THR A 17 -25.39 7.62 2.72
N VAL A 18 -24.76 7.98 1.60
CA VAL A 18 -25.40 8.00 0.26
C VAL A 18 -25.75 6.60 -0.27
N HIS A 19 -25.03 5.57 0.16
CA HIS A 19 -25.29 4.18 -0.22
C HIS A 19 -26.37 3.56 0.65
N ARG A 20 -26.45 3.96 1.92
CA ARG A 20 -27.47 3.53 2.87
C ARG A 20 -28.87 3.96 2.42
N THR A 21 -29.04 5.17 1.88
CA THR A 21 -30.32 5.64 1.31
C THR A 21 -30.78 4.82 0.10
N ARG A 22 -29.85 4.13 -0.58
CA ARG A 22 -30.13 3.20 -1.67
C ARG A 22 -30.38 1.76 -1.20
N GLY A 23 -30.45 1.55 0.12
CA GLY A 23 -30.67 0.24 0.73
C GLY A 23 -29.48 -0.70 0.64
N LEU A 24 -28.26 -0.20 0.38
CA LEU A 24 -27.05 -1.02 0.35
C LEU A 24 -26.52 -1.26 1.76
N VAL A 25 -25.73 -2.33 1.93
CA VAL A 25 -25.05 -2.68 3.18
C VAL A 25 -23.53 -2.63 3.01
N PRO A 26 -22.77 -2.22 4.03
CA PRO A 26 -21.32 -2.19 3.94
C PRO A 26 -20.74 -3.59 4.07
N ALA A 27 -19.67 -3.85 3.33
CA ALA A 27 -18.88 -5.08 3.46
C ALA A 27 -17.40 -4.78 3.19
N ARG A 28 -16.49 -5.57 3.75
CA ARG A 28 -15.05 -5.42 3.55
C ARG A 28 -14.52 -6.52 2.64
N VAL A 29 -13.75 -6.16 1.61
CA VAL A 29 -13.13 -7.14 0.70
C VAL A 29 -12.02 -7.88 1.45
N ALA A 30 -12.24 -9.17 1.70
CA ALA A 30 -11.31 -10.02 2.44
C ALA A 30 -10.39 -10.83 1.52
N ARG A 31 -10.81 -11.13 0.30
CA ARG A 31 -10.00 -11.86 -0.67
C ARG A 31 -10.30 -11.43 -2.09
N GLU A 32 -9.27 -11.40 -2.92
CA GLU A 32 -9.34 -11.11 -4.36
C GLU A 32 -8.72 -12.29 -5.13
N ASP A 33 -9.47 -12.85 -6.09
CA ASP A 33 -8.97 -13.78 -7.09
C ASP A 33 -9.50 -13.38 -8.48
N ARG A 34 -8.68 -12.62 -9.21
CA ARG A 34 -8.98 -12.07 -10.54
C ARG A 34 -10.26 -11.21 -10.57
N THR A 35 -11.39 -11.80 -10.95
CA THR A 35 -12.69 -11.11 -11.09
C THR A 35 -13.67 -11.48 -9.99
N ARG A 36 -13.27 -12.38 -9.08
CA ARG A 36 -14.07 -12.84 -7.95
C ARG A 36 -13.50 -12.27 -6.66
N HIS A 37 -14.41 -11.83 -5.82
CA HIS A 37 -14.09 -11.27 -4.52
C HIS A 37 -14.75 -12.12 -3.43
N VAL A 38 -14.19 -12.08 -2.24
CA VAL A 38 -14.89 -12.50 -1.02
C VAL A 38 -15.00 -11.29 -0.15
N VAL A 39 -16.21 -10.99 0.32
CA VAL A 39 -16.48 -9.88 1.24
C VAL A 39 -16.89 -10.42 2.60
N LEU A 40 -16.56 -9.66 3.65
CA LEU A 40 -16.97 -9.86 5.03
C LEU A 40 -17.97 -8.77 5.39
N ASP A 41 -19.16 -9.18 5.82
CA ASP A 41 -20.14 -8.32 6.49
C ASP A 41 -20.53 -8.95 7.83
N GLU A 42 -21.52 -8.40 8.53
CA GLU A 42 -21.98 -8.93 9.82
C GLU A 42 -22.54 -10.36 9.73
N SER A 43 -22.96 -10.79 8.53
CA SER A 43 -23.44 -12.14 8.26
C SER A 43 -22.30 -13.13 7.94
N GLY A 44 -21.07 -12.64 7.79
CA GLY A 44 -19.87 -13.44 7.57
C GLY A 44 -19.29 -13.34 6.15
N ALA A 45 -18.44 -14.29 5.80
CA ALA A 45 -17.75 -14.31 4.52
C ALA A 45 -18.66 -14.85 3.41
N ARG A 46 -18.74 -14.12 2.29
CA ARG A 46 -19.47 -14.59 1.10
C ARG A 46 -18.81 -14.16 -0.21
N PRO A 47 -18.94 -14.97 -1.28
CA PRO A 47 -18.50 -14.58 -2.61
C PRO A 47 -19.19 -13.29 -3.07
N ALA A 48 -18.48 -12.48 -3.83
CA ALA A 48 -18.98 -11.23 -4.37
C ALA A 48 -18.47 -10.97 -5.79
N GLU A 49 -19.28 -10.26 -6.57
CA GLU A 49 -18.96 -9.85 -7.93
C GLU A 49 -19.32 -8.37 -8.14
N LEU A 50 -18.57 -7.70 -9.02
CA LEU A 50 -18.89 -6.32 -9.42
C LEU A 50 -20.19 -6.30 -10.24
N ALA A 51 -21.07 -5.36 -9.91
CA ALA A 51 -22.21 -5.01 -10.74
C ALA A 51 -21.75 -4.66 -12.16
N GLY A 52 -22.50 -5.06 -13.18
CA GLY A 52 -22.16 -4.79 -14.59
C GLY A 52 -21.92 -3.30 -14.85
N ARG A 53 -22.76 -2.43 -14.27
CA ARG A 53 -22.57 -0.97 -14.32
C ARG A 53 -21.20 -0.53 -13.78
N LEU A 54 -20.81 -1.02 -12.61
CA LEU A 54 -19.51 -0.68 -12.00
C LEU A 54 -18.35 -1.15 -12.88
N ARG A 55 -18.45 -2.33 -13.51
CA ARG A 55 -17.44 -2.83 -14.46
C ARG A 55 -17.25 -1.90 -15.68
N HIS A 56 -18.29 -1.16 -16.07
CA HIS A 56 -18.24 -0.21 -17.18
C HIS A 56 -17.87 1.22 -16.72
N GLU A 57 -18.19 1.60 -15.49
CA GLU A 57 -17.89 2.93 -14.92
C GLU A 57 -16.42 3.05 -14.49
N VAL A 58 -15.81 1.96 -14.02
CA VAL A 58 -14.41 1.91 -13.59
C VAL A 58 -13.48 2.18 -14.78
N ARG A 59 -12.67 3.22 -14.69
CA ARG A 59 -11.81 3.71 -15.79
C ARG A 59 -10.43 3.07 -15.81
N SER A 60 -9.99 2.55 -14.66
CA SER A 60 -8.66 1.98 -14.47
C SER A 60 -8.70 0.78 -13.53
N ARG A 61 -7.71 -0.12 -13.64
CA ARG A 61 -7.52 -1.21 -12.67
C ARG A 61 -7.29 -0.72 -11.23
N ALA A 62 -6.92 0.54 -11.03
CA ALA A 62 -6.78 1.12 -9.71
C ALA A 62 -8.13 1.34 -9.01
N GLU A 63 -9.22 1.55 -9.74
CA GLU A 63 -10.58 1.73 -9.17
C GLU A 63 -11.29 0.40 -8.89
N TRP A 64 -10.70 -0.74 -9.29
CA TRP A 64 -11.26 -2.05 -8.97
C TRP A 64 -11.17 -2.32 -7.45
N PRO A 65 -12.14 -3.03 -6.86
CA PRO A 65 -12.05 -3.46 -5.47
C PRO A 65 -10.81 -4.32 -5.26
N ALA A 66 -10.00 -3.96 -4.27
CA ALA A 66 -8.82 -4.66 -3.80
C ALA A 66 -9.05 -5.17 -2.37
N VAL A 67 -8.18 -6.08 -1.90
CA VAL A 67 -8.25 -6.57 -0.52
C VAL A 67 -8.09 -5.42 0.47
N GLY A 68 -8.96 -5.38 1.47
CA GLY A 68 -9.05 -4.33 2.47
C GLY A 68 -10.02 -3.20 2.13
N ASP A 69 -10.50 -3.11 0.88
CA ASP A 69 -11.51 -2.11 0.49
C ASP A 69 -12.83 -2.29 1.23
N TRP A 70 -13.44 -1.17 1.60
CA TRP A 70 -14.84 -1.12 1.99
C TRP A 70 -15.71 -0.93 0.75
N VAL A 71 -16.77 -1.71 0.65
CA VAL A 71 -17.67 -1.73 -0.51
C VAL A 71 -19.13 -1.64 -0.08
N ALA A 72 -19.95 -1.06 -0.95
CA ALA A 72 -21.39 -1.09 -0.81
C ALA A 72 -21.97 -2.26 -1.60
N VAL A 73 -22.63 -3.18 -0.92
CA VAL A 73 -23.21 -4.39 -1.53
C VAL A 73 -24.73 -4.41 -1.42
N ARG A 74 -25.38 -5.05 -2.38
CA ARG A 74 -26.84 -5.22 -2.34
C ARG A 74 -27.21 -6.21 -1.22
N PRO A 75 -28.20 -5.90 -0.36
CA PRO A 75 -28.66 -6.83 0.67
C PRO A 75 -29.36 -8.05 0.04
N GLY A 76 -29.28 -9.19 0.72
CA GLY A 76 -29.99 -10.40 0.32
C GLY A 76 -29.15 -11.67 0.47
N ALA A 77 -29.83 -12.81 0.57
CA ALA A 77 -29.23 -14.15 0.67
C ALA A 77 -28.65 -14.65 -0.68
N ALA A 78 -28.80 -13.88 -1.76
CA ALA A 78 -28.22 -14.23 -3.06
C ALA A 78 -26.69 -14.27 -2.97
N SER A 79 -26.11 -15.37 -3.43
CA SER A 79 -24.68 -15.56 -3.61
C SER A 79 -24.41 -15.74 -5.12
N PRO A 80 -23.50 -14.96 -5.72
CA PRO A 80 -22.61 -13.98 -5.08
C PRO A 80 -23.31 -12.66 -4.68
N ALA A 81 -22.77 -11.99 -3.67
CA ALA A 81 -23.12 -10.61 -3.34
C ALA A 81 -22.74 -9.67 -4.50
N ILE A 82 -23.52 -8.60 -4.71
CA ILE A 82 -23.26 -7.66 -5.80
C ILE A 82 -22.65 -6.38 -5.25
N ILE A 83 -21.39 -6.11 -5.61
CA ILE A 83 -20.65 -4.88 -5.29
C ILE A 83 -21.11 -3.77 -6.23
N GLU A 84 -21.70 -2.72 -5.66
CA GLU A 84 -22.20 -1.56 -6.41
C GLU A 84 -21.29 -0.33 -6.34
N ALA A 85 -20.45 -0.24 -5.31
CA ALA A 85 -19.49 0.85 -5.14
C ALA A 85 -18.32 0.42 -4.25
N VAL A 86 -17.17 1.06 -4.46
CA VAL A 86 -16.00 1.03 -3.56
C VAL A 86 -15.97 2.36 -2.83
N LEU A 87 -15.79 2.34 -1.51
CA LEU A 87 -15.70 3.55 -0.70
C LEU A 87 -14.32 4.22 -0.87
N PRO A 88 -14.19 5.53 -0.57
CA PRO A 88 -12.90 6.21 -0.58
C PRO A 88 -11.87 5.52 0.32
N ARG A 89 -10.68 5.29 -0.22
CA ARG A 89 -9.59 4.63 0.50
C ARG A 89 -8.92 5.59 1.48
N THR A 90 -8.49 5.07 2.63
CA THR A 90 -7.64 5.79 3.58
C THR A 90 -6.17 5.60 3.26
N SER A 91 -5.82 4.45 2.69
CA SER A 91 -4.49 4.11 2.19
C SER A 91 -4.59 3.12 1.03
N ALA A 92 -3.58 3.10 0.17
CA ALA A 92 -3.53 2.21 -0.98
C ALA A 92 -2.09 1.84 -1.37
N PHE A 93 -1.80 0.54 -1.40
CA PHE A 93 -0.59 0.02 -2.03
C PHE A 93 -0.85 -0.25 -3.49
N VAL A 94 -0.11 0.43 -4.36
CA VAL A 94 -0.23 0.33 -5.80
C VAL A 94 0.98 -0.41 -6.37
N ARG A 95 0.78 -1.24 -7.39
CA ARG A 95 1.86 -1.84 -8.16
C ARG A 95 1.55 -1.86 -9.65
N GLU A 96 2.57 -2.18 -10.44
CA GLU A 96 2.43 -2.39 -11.88
C GLU A 96 1.72 -3.73 -12.11
N ALA A 97 0.63 -3.72 -12.87
CA ALA A 97 -0.03 -4.95 -13.27
C ALA A 97 0.92 -5.81 -14.11
N ALA A 98 0.92 -7.14 -13.88
CA ALA A 98 1.69 -8.05 -14.71
C ALA A 98 0.98 -8.23 -16.06
N GLY A 99 1.67 -7.96 -17.18
CA GLY A 99 1.10 -7.99 -18.53
C GLY A 99 1.35 -6.67 -19.26
N ASP A 100 0.28 -6.01 -19.72
CA ASP A 100 0.36 -4.64 -20.27
C ASP A 100 1.06 -3.73 -19.24
N ALA A 101 2.33 -3.43 -19.54
CA ALA A 101 3.35 -2.88 -18.63
C ALA A 101 3.10 -1.41 -18.23
N THR A 102 1.84 -1.04 -18.02
CA THR A 102 1.41 0.36 -17.93
C THR A 102 0.12 0.60 -17.13
N GLU A 103 -0.47 -0.40 -16.47
CA GLU A 103 -1.64 -0.21 -15.60
C GLU A 103 -1.33 -0.36 -14.11
N ALA A 104 -1.70 0.65 -13.34
CA ALA A 104 -1.71 0.63 -11.88
C ALA A 104 -2.76 -0.36 -11.36
N GLN A 105 -2.36 -1.24 -10.45
CA GLN A 105 -3.27 -2.12 -9.71
C GLN A 105 -3.10 -1.90 -8.22
N VAL A 106 -4.18 -1.59 -7.52
CA VAL A 106 -4.19 -1.60 -6.06
C VAL A 106 -4.14 -3.05 -5.57
N VAL A 107 -3.22 -3.34 -4.65
CA VAL A 107 -3.01 -4.67 -4.10
C VAL A 107 -3.47 -4.83 -2.67
N ALA A 108 -3.52 -3.72 -1.94
CA ALA A 108 -3.99 -3.63 -0.58
C ALA A 108 -4.54 -2.21 -0.36
N ALA A 109 -5.65 -2.10 0.35
CA ALA A 109 -6.27 -0.83 0.67
C ALA A 109 -6.68 -0.78 2.15
N ASN A 110 -6.79 0.43 2.69
CA ASN A 110 -7.20 0.69 4.08
C ASN A 110 -6.35 -0.09 5.10
N VAL A 111 -5.03 -0.09 4.87
CA VAL A 111 -4.01 -0.49 5.82
C VAL A 111 -3.72 0.68 6.76
N ASP A 112 -3.83 0.47 8.07
CA ASP A 112 -3.51 1.48 9.07
C ASP A 112 -1.98 1.56 9.30
N THR A 113 -1.33 0.40 9.41
CA THR A 113 0.09 0.31 9.74
C THR A 113 0.81 -0.72 8.88
N VAL A 114 2.05 -0.41 8.49
CA VAL A 114 2.89 -1.31 7.71
C VAL A 114 4.13 -1.65 8.51
N PHE A 115 4.30 -2.93 8.83
CA PHE A 115 5.54 -3.43 9.38
C PHE A 115 6.56 -3.61 8.26
N LEU A 116 7.57 -2.75 8.23
CA LEU A 116 8.70 -2.81 7.32
C LEU A 116 9.73 -3.79 7.89
N VAL A 117 9.65 -5.04 7.48
CA VAL A 117 10.47 -6.13 7.99
C VAL A 117 11.80 -6.19 7.24
N SER A 118 12.89 -6.00 7.98
CA SER A 118 14.27 -6.20 7.51
C SER A 118 14.94 -7.23 8.42
N GLY A 119 15.77 -8.12 7.87
CA GLY A 119 16.55 -9.06 8.66
C GLY A 119 17.85 -8.40 9.13
N LEU A 120 18.24 -8.62 10.39
CA LEU A 120 19.56 -8.27 10.92
C LEU A 120 20.64 -9.33 10.61
N ASP A 121 20.43 -10.08 9.52
CA ASP A 121 21.38 -11.02 8.96
C ASP A 121 22.03 -10.42 7.71
N LEU A 122 22.53 -11.27 6.80
CA LEU A 122 23.17 -10.83 5.55
C LEU A 122 22.24 -10.04 4.61
N ASP A 123 20.93 -9.92 4.90
CA ASP A 123 19.98 -9.11 4.11
C ASP A 123 19.81 -7.68 4.64
N TYR A 124 20.50 -7.29 5.73
CA TYR A 124 20.42 -5.94 6.28
C TYR A 124 20.86 -4.90 5.24
N ASN A 125 19.95 -3.99 4.88
CA ASN A 125 20.18 -3.00 3.85
C ASN A 125 19.44 -1.68 4.17
N PRO A 126 20.14 -0.68 4.72
CA PRO A 126 19.55 0.60 5.09
C PRO A 126 18.86 1.32 3.93
N ARG A 127 19.48 1.36 2.74
CA ARG A 127 18.89 2.00 1.55
C ARG A 127 17.59 1.33 1.09
N ARG A 128 17.44 0.02 1.35
CA ARG A 128 16.18 -0.70 1.08
C ARG A 128 15.09 -0.30 2.08
N ILE A 129 15.46 -0.10 3.34
CA ILE A 129 14.53 0.38 4.38
C ILE A 129 14.02 1.78 4.02
N GLU A 130 14.90 2.71 3.61
CA GLU A 130 14.51 4.06 3.13
C GLU A 130 13.47 4.00 2.02
N ARG A 131 13.70 3.12 1.02
CA ARG A 131 12.77 2.94 -0.10
C ARG A 131 11.40 2.42 0.37
N TYR A 132 11.37 1.51 1.33
CA TYR A 132 10.12 0.99 1.88
C TYR A 132 9.40 2.01 2.76
N LEU A 133 10.14 2.87 3.46
CA LEU A 133 9.57 3.99 4.21
C LEU A 133 8.84 4.95 3.28
N ALA A 134 9.48 5.36 2.19
CA ALA A 134 8.85 6.21 1.19
C ALA A 134 7.57 5.57 0.61
N ALA A 135 7.59 4.27 0.28
CA ALA A 135 6.41 3.57 -0.24
C ALA A 135 5.29 3.43 0.81
N ALA A 136 5.62 3.29 2.10
CA ALA A 136 4.62 3.24 3.16
C ALA A 136 3.95 4.59 3.36
N TRP A 137 4.73 5.68 3.41
CA TRP A 137 4.20 7.03 3.50
C TRP A 137 3.34 7.41 2.31
N GLU A 138 3.80 7.10 1.09
CA GLU A 138 3.04 7.27 -0.16
C GLU A 138 1.68 6.57 -0.11
N SER A 139 1.63 5.38 0.49
CA SER A 139 0.38 4.64 0.61
C SER A 139 -0.63 5.32 1.54
N GLY A 140 -0.18 6.23 2.41
CA GLY A 140 -0.98 6.83 3.50
C GLY A 140 -1.04 5.98 4.78
N ALA A 141 -0.33 4.84 4.84
CA ALA A 141 -0.23 4.01 6.03
C ALA A 141 0.96 4.40 6.91
N THR A 142 0.84 4.22 8.22
CA THR A 142 1.94 4.51 9.16
C THR A 142 3.00 3.41 9.12
N PRO A 143 4.27 3.69 8.80
CA PRO A 143 5.33 2.70 8.85
C PRO A 143 5.82 2.44 10.28
N VAL A 144 6.18 1.19 10.55
CA VAL A 144 6.94 0.75 11.72
C VAL A 144 8.04 -0.18 11.21
N VAL A 145 9.29 0.16 11.47
CA VAL A 145 10.43 -0.66 11.03
C VAL A 145 10.64 -1.80 12.03
N VAL A 146 10.64 -3.02 11.51
CA VAL A 146 10.82 -4.25 12.30
C VAL A 146 12.12 -4.92 11.86
N LEU A 147 13.17 -4.73 12.65
CA LEU A 147 14.47 -5.36 12.48
C LEU A 147 14.42 -6.76 13.08
N ASN A 148 14.03 -7.74 12.26
CA ASN A 148 13.84 -9.13 12.64
C ASN A 148 15.17 -9.90 12.69
N LYS A 149 15.14 -11.11 13.27
CA LYS A 149 16.33 -11.96 13.48
C LYS A 149 17.35 -11.31 14.41
N ALA A 150 16.88 -10.56 15.40
CA ALA A 150 17.73 -9.88 16.38
C ALA A 150 18.56 -10.85 17.25
N ASP A 151 18.24 -12.14 17.22
CA ASP A 151 19.03 -13.24 17.79
C ASP A 151 20.37 -13.47 17.07
N LEU A 152 20.51 -13.03 15.81
CA LEU A 152 21.73 -13.21 14.99
C LEU A 152 22.67 -12.00 15.03
N ALA A 153 22.26 -10.89 15.66
CA ALA A 153 22.95 -9.61 15.57
C ALA A 153 23.67 -9.25 16.87
N GLU A 154 25.01 -9.24 16.84
CA GLU A 154 25.84 -8.80 17.95
C GLU A 154 25.83 -7.26 18.11
N ASP A 155 25.62 -6.53 17.01
CA ASP A 155 25.61 -5.06 16.93
C ASP A 155 24.18 -4.47 16.89
N ARG A 156 23.20 -5.18 17.46
CA ARG A 156 21.76 -4.84 17.45
C ARG A 156 21.48 -3.35 17.73
N ASP A 157 21.98 -2.83 18.84
CA ASP A 157 21.67 -1.46 19.28
C ASP A 157 22.24 -0.41 18.31
N ALA A 158 23.42 -0.67 17.74
CA ALA A 158 24.01 0.19 16.73
C ALA A 158 23.18 0.19 15.44
N ARG A 159 22.64 -0.97 15.03
CA ARG A 159 21.76 -1.09 13.86
C ARG A 159 20.40 -0.42 14.07
N VAL A 160 19.84 -0.52 15.27
CA VAL A 160 18.62 0.20 15.63
C VAL A 160 18.86 1.71 15.52
N ALA A 161 19.92 2.24 16.14
CA ALA A 161 20.25 3.66 16.09
C ALA A 161 20.52 4.16 14.66
N GLU A 162 21.21 3.36 13.83
CA GLU A 162 21.42 3.64 12.40
C GLU A 162 20.09 3.79 11.66
N VAL A 163 19.15 2.86 11.87
CA VAL A 163 17.84 2.89 11.21
C VAL A 163 16.94 4.00 11.75
N GLU A 164 16.99 4.29 13.05
CA GLU A 164 16.26 5.42 13.65
C GLU A 164 16.67 6.76 13.02
N ALA A 165 17.97 6.95 12.77
CA ALA A 165 18.47 8.12 12.06
C ALA A 165 17.96 8.21 10.60
N LEU A 166 17.68 7.06 9.97
CA LEU A 166 17.17 6.97 8.59
C LEU A 166 15.64 6.97 8.49
N ALA A 167 14.94 6.82 9.62
CA ALA A 167 13.50 6.67 9.68
C ALA A 167 12.84 7.70 10.60
N PRO A 168 13.17 9.00 10.50
CA PRO A 168 12.54 10.02 11.32
C PRO A 168 11.01 9.99 11.14
N GLY A 169 10.29 9.95 12.26
CA GLY A 169 8.82 9.82 12.27
C GLY A 169 8.27 8.39 12.22
N ALA A 170 9.12 7.37 12.08
CA ALA A 170 8.74 5.96 12.18
C ALA A 170 9.34 5.32 13.44
N THR A 171 8.61 4.40 14.08
CA THR A 171 9.15 3.61 15.19
C THR A 171 10.01 2.48 14.66
N VAL A 172 11.17 2.24 15.28
CA VAL A 172 12.09 1.14 14.95
C VAL A 172 12.13 0.14 16.10
N LEU A 173 11.93 -1.14 15.79
CA LEU A 173 11.90 -2.22 16.78
C LEU A 173 12.79 -3.38 16.33
N ALA A 174 13.72 -3.80 17.18
CA ALA A 174 14.43 -5.07 17.01
C ALA A 174 13.63 -6.22 17.64
N VAL A 175 13.44 -7.29 16.87
CA VAL A 175 12.69 -8.48 17.32
C VAL A 175 13.35 -9.77 16.84
N SER A 176 13.11 -10.87 17.55
CA SER A 176 13.28 -12.21 17.02
C SER A 176 11.91 -12.86 16.88
N ALA A 177 11.41 -12.97 15.65
CA ALA A 177 10.16 -13.70 15.39
C ALA A 177 10.30 -15.21 15.69
N LEU A 178 11.54 -15.73 15.68
CA LEU A 178 11.83 -17.14 15.98
C LEU A 178 11.77 -17.40 17.50
N GLU A 179 12.47 -16.58 18.28
CA GLU A 179 12.57 -16.72 19.74
C GLU A 179 11.40 -16.04 20.48
N GLY A 180 10.59 -15.26 19.78
CA GLY A 180 9.52 -14.45 20.37
C GLY A 180 10.00 -13.16 21.04
N GLU A 181 11.29 -12.87 21.00
CA GLU A 181 11.90 -11.70 21.63
C GLU A 181 11.39 -10.39 20.98
N GLY A 182 11.02 -9.40 21.80
CA GLY A 182 10.62 -8.07 21.33
C GLY A 182 9.24 -7.99 20.68
N LEU A 183 8.58 -9.11 20.37
CA LEU A 183 7.28 -9.12 19.69
C LEU A 183 6.17 -8.38 20.45
N ALA A 184 6.22 -8.38 21.79
CA ALA A 184 5.26 -7.65 22.62
C ALA A 184 5.26 -6.14 22.33
N ALA A 185 6.37 -5.58 21.86
CA ALA A 185 6.47 -4.16 21.50
C ALA A 185 5.59 -3.79 20.29
N LEU A 186 5.14 -4.75 19.48
CA LEU A 186 4.23 -4.52 18.34
C LEU A 186 2.77 -4.30 18.76
N ALA A 187 2.41 -4.57 20.02
CA ALA A 187 1.04 -4.49 20.51
C ALA A 187 0.30 -3.15 20.23
N PRO A 188 0.95 -1.96 20.29
CA PRO A 188 0.26 -0.69 20.02
C PRO A 188 -0.38 -0.56 18.63
N TRP A 189 0.12 -1.31 17.64
CA TRP A 189 -0.42 -1.32 16.27
C TRP A 189 -1.32 -2.52 15.98
N LEU A 190 -1.38 -3.48 16.91
CA LEU A 190 -2.16 -4.72 16.81
C LEU A 190 -3.47 -4.63 17.60
N LEU A 191 -4.13 -3.47 17.54
CA LEU A 191 -5.39 -3.22 18.22
C LEU A 191 -6.61 -3.76 17.44
N PRO A 192 -7.73 -4.08 18.11
CA PRO A 192 -8.96 -4.51 17.46
C PRO A 192 -9.40 -3.58 16.31
N GLY A 193 -9.74 -4.17 15.16
CA GLY A 193 -10.20 -3.43 13.97
C GLY A 193 -9.10 -2.71 13.19
N ARG A 194 -7.87 -2.61 13.71
CA ARG A 194 -6.72 -2.06 12.97
C ARG A 194 -6.17 -3.06 11.97
N THR A 195 -5.78 -2.55 10.82
CA THR A 195 -5.28 -3.34 9.70
C THR A 195 -3.78 -3.15 9.55
N VAL A 196 -3.02 -4.24 9.67
CA VAL A 196 -1.58 -4.26 9.50
C VAL A 196 -1.18 -5.03 8.24
N ALA A 197 -0.13 -4.58 7.57
CA ALA A 197 0.49 -5.29 6.45
C ALA A 197 2.00 -5.45 6.68
N LEU A 198 2.62 -6.48 6.09
CA LEU A 198 4.07 -6.69 6.19
C LEU A 198 4.75 -6.45 4.84
N LEU A 199 5.69 -5.52 4.81
CA LEU A 199 6.54 -5.23 3.65
C LEU A 199 7.98 -5.64 3.96
N GLY A 200 8.72 -6.14 2.97
CA GLY A 200 10.11 -6.56 3.17
C GLY A 200 10.59 -7.56 2.12
N SER A 201 11.90 -7.77 2.04
CA SER A 201 12.52 -8.71 1.10
C SER A 201 12.20 -10.17 1.37
N SER A 202 12.44 -11.04 0.39
CA SER A 202 12.37 -12.49 0.62
C SER A 202 13.41 -12.90 1.68
N GLY A 203 13.09 -13.85 2.55
CA GLY A 203 14.05 -14.37 3.54
C GLY A 203 14.18 -13.57 4.85
N VAL A 204 13.68 -12.33 4.94
CA VAL A 204 13.73 -11.50 6.19
C VAL A 204 12.89 -12.02 7.36
N GLY A 205 12.13 -13.10 7.17
CA GLY A 205 11.32 -13.73 8.22
C GLY A 205 9.87 -13.23 8.36
N LYS A 206 9.30 -12.59 7.33
CA LYS A 206 7.87 -12.19 7.34
C LYS A 206 6.92 -13.34 7.67
N SER A 207 7.09 -14.50 7.04
CA SER A 207 6.21 -15.67 7.28
C SER A 207 6.34 -16.19 8.71
N THR A 208 7.55 -16.18 9.28
CA THR A 208 7.79 -16.49 10.69
C THR A 208 7.07 -15.50 11.60
N LEU A 209 7.19 -14.20 11.31
CA LEU A 209 6.47 -13.15 12.04
C LEU A 209 4.95 -13.31 11.94
N VAL A 210 4.40 -13.62 10.76
CA VAL A 210 2.97 -13.90 10.59
C VAL A 210 2.51 -15.08 11.46
N ASN A 211 3.27 -16.18 11.47
CA ASN A 211 2.93 -17.33 12.31
C ASN A 211 2.98 -16.99 13.80
N ALA A 212 3.99 -16.23 14.24
CA ALA A 212 4.11 -15.76 15.61
C ALA A 212 2.91 -14.89 16.02
N LEU A 213 2.50 -13.94 15.16
CA LEU A 213 1.34 -13.08 15.38
C LEU A 213 0.01 -13.84 15.38
N LEU A 214 -0.10 -14.91 14.60
CA LEU A 214 -1.29 -15.76 14.55
C LEU A 214 -1.38 -16.75 15.72
N GLY A 215 -0.29 -16.99 16.44
CA GLY A 215 -0.19 -18.02 17.48
C GLY A 215 -0.34 -19.45 16.95
N ARG A 216 -0.16 -19.67 15.64
CA ARG A 216 -0.24 -20.98 14.97
C ARG A 216 0.54 -20.97 13.65
N GLU A 217 1.01 -22.15 13.24
CA GLU A 217 1.63 -22.32 11.92
C GLU A 217 0.56 -22.25 10.82
N ARG A 218 0.44 -21.10 10.17
CA ARG A 218 -0.43 -20.91 8.99
C ARG A 218 0.37 -20.94 7.69
N GLN A 219 1.63 -20.48 7.72
CA GLN A 219 2.55 -20.51 6.57
C GLN A 219 3.66 -21.53 6.84
N ALA A 220 3.91 -22.44 5.90
CA ALA A 220 5.03 -23.38 6.03
C ALA A 220 6.36 -22.61 6.04
N THR A 221 7.09 -22.63 7.17
CA THR A 221 8.44 -22.06 7.31
C THR A 221 9.46 -23.07 6.77
N GLY A 222 9.53 -23.20 5.44
CA GLY A 222 10.59 -23.99 4.80
C GLY A 222 11.90 -23.20 4.79
N ALA A 223 13.00 -23.82 5.23
CA ALA A 223 14.35 -23.30 5.09
C ALA A 223 14.59 -22.84 3.65
N VAL A 224 15.29 -21.71 3.49
CA VAL A 224 15.78 -21.21 2.20
C VAL A 224 16.56 -22.37 1.55
N ARG A 225 15.99 -22.98 0.51
CA ARG A 225 16.68 -24.02 -0.25
C ARG A 225 17.71 -23.33 -1.13
N GLU A 226 18.97 -23.57 -0.82
CA GLU A 226 20.09 -23.45 -1.75
C GLU A 226 19.76 -24.29 -3.00
N ASP A 227 20.04 -23.77 -4.19
CA ASP A 227 19.65 -24.32 -5.50
C ASP A 227 18.15 -24.31 -5.83
N ASP A 228 17.65 -23.15 -6.30
CA ASP A 228 17.16 -22.98 -7.67
C ASP A 228 16.67 -21.53 -7.86
N SER A 229 17.24 -20.80 -8.83
CA SER A 229 17.09 -19.34 -9.00
C SER A 229 15.71 -18.89 -9.52
N ARG A 230 14.63 -19.66 -9.30
CA ARG A 230 13.24 -19.33 -9.68
C ARG A 230 12.16 -19.87 -8.71
N GLY A 231 12.49 -19.99 -7.42
CA GLY A 231 11.62 -20.55 -6.37
C GLY A 231 10.30 -19.82 -6.11
N ARG A 232 9.20 -20.45 -6.53
CA ARG A 232 7.79 -20.04 -6.38
C ARG A 232 7.32 -20.25 -4.93
N HIS A 233 7.58 -19.29 -4.04
CA HIS A 233 6.93 -19.24 -2.73
C HIS A 233 5.49 -18.71 -2.86
N THR A 234 4.57 -19.60 -3.20
CA THR A 234 3.17 -19.27 -3.47
C THR A 234 2.30 -19.32 -2.22
N THR A 235 2.30 -18.28 -1.39
CA THR A 235 1.01 -17.76 -0.91
C THR A 235 0.37 -17.24 -2.21
N THR A 236 -0.68 -17.86 -2.75
CA THR A 236 -1.29 -17.44 -4.03
C THR A 236 -2.40 -16.41 -3.87
N HIS A 237 -2.83 -16.17 -2.63
CA HIS A 237 -4.03 -15.41 -2.35
C HIS A 237 -3.71 -14.20 -1.50
N ARG A 238 -4.30 -13.07 -1.90
CA ARG A 238 -4.35 -11.84 -1.11
C ARG A 238 -5.50 -12.00 -0.14
N GLU A 239 -5.21 -11.96 1.16
CA GLU A 239 -6.23 -12.25 2.16
C GLU A 239 -6.12 -11.32 3.38
N LEU A 240 -7.28 -10.92 3.90
CA LEU A 240 -7.43 -10.26 5.19
C LEU A 240 -7.73 -11.33 6.25
N VAL A 241 -6.86 -11.43 7.26
CA VAL A 241 -6.91 -12.47 8.30
C VAL A 241 -7.05 -11.81 9.67
N ALA A 242 -8.06 -12.22 10.45
CA ALA A 242 -8.16 -11.78 11.84
C ALA A 242 -7.09 -12.43 12.72
N LEU A 243 -6.36 -11.60 13.46
CA LEU A 243 -5.43 -12.01 14.51
C LEU A 243 -6.20 -12.28 15.82
N PRO A 244 -5.65 -13.10 16.75
CA PRO A 244 -6.31 -13.40 18.02
C PRO A 244 -6.67 -12.16 18.86
N GLY A 245 -5.86 -11.09 18.77
CA GLY A 245 -6.09 -9.81 19.44
C GLY A 245 -7.12 -8.89 18.77
N GLY A 246 -7.77 -9.33 17.68
CA GLY A 246 -8.79 -8.56 16.96
C GLY A 246 -8.27 -7.61 15.88
N ALA A 247 -6.95 -7.43 15.76
CA ALA A 247 -6.33 -6.78 14.60
C ALA A 247 -6.48 -7.63 13.34
N LEU A 248 -6.29 -7.02 12.18
CA LEU A 248 -6.45 -7.63 10.87
C LEU A 248 -5.11 -7.61 10.16
N LEU A 249 -4.61 -8.77 9.77
CA LEU A 249 -3.40 -8.93 8.98
C LEU A 249 -3.78 -9.05 7.51
N LEU A 250 -3.23 -8.15 6.69
CA LEU A 250 -3.32 -8.20 5.24
C LEU A 250 -2.07 -8.86 4.67
N ASP A 251 -2.21 -10.13 4.26
CA ASP A 251 -1.13 -10.88 3.61
C ASP A 251 -1.30 -10.82 2.09
N THR A 252 -0.43 -10.08 1.41
CA THR A 252 -0.40 -10.03 -0.06
C THR A 252 0.94 -10.54 -0.61
N PRO A 253 0.93 -11.67 -1.34
CA PRO A 253 2.05 -12.09 -2.19
C PRO A 253 2.13 -11.15 -3.41
N GLY A 254 2.63 -9.93 -3.19
CA GLY A 254 2.60 -8.86 -4.20
C GLY A 254 3.23 -7.55 -3.75
N MET A 255 3.34 -7.34 -2.43
CA MET A 255 4.15 -6.26 -1.86
C MET A 255 5.66 -6.44 -2.07
N ARG A 256 6.09 -7.61 -2.57
CA ARG A 256 7.52 -7.97 -2.76
C ARG A 256 8.23 -7.16 -3.86
N ALA A 257 7.52 -6.32 -4.62
CA ALA A 257 8.08 -5.50 -5.69
C ALA A 257 7.36 -4.14 -5.80
N LEU A 258 7.10 -3.48 -4.67
CA LEU A 258 6.63 -2.09 -4.69
C LEU A 258 7.75 -1.21 -5.26
N LYS A 259 7.56 -0.74 -6.49
CA LYS A 259 8.16 0.52 -6.94
C LYS A 259 7.43 1.65 -6.21
N LEU A 260 8.07 2.80 -5.98
CA LEU A 260 7.33 4.00 -5.58
C LEU A 260 6.30 4.30 -6.68
N TRP A 261 5.14 4.85 -6.36
CA TRP A 261 4.02 5.14 -7.26
C TRP A 261 3.62 6.60 -7.22
N GLY A 262 4.49 7.46 -7.76
CA GLY A 262 4.14 8.79 -8.25
C GLY A 262 3.33 9.67 -7.29
N ASP A 263 4.01 10.23 -6.29
CA ASP A 263 3.82 11.61 -5.84
C ASP A 263 5.17 12.14 -5.31
N GLU A 264 5.58 13.35 -5.70
CA GLU A 264 6.82 13.95 -5.20
C GLU A 264 6.70 14.24 -3.68
N ASP A 265 5.49 14.58 -3.23
CA ASP A 265 5.15 14.84 -1.82
C ASP A 265 5.28 13.59 -0.93
N ALA A 266 5.19 12.38 -1.53
CA ALA A 266 5.30 11.13 -0.79
C ALA A 266 6.73 10.76 -0.45
N VAL A 267 7.70 11.19 -1.28
CA VAL A 267 9.13 11.02 -0.97
C VAL A 267 9.47 11.87 0.23
N ASP A 268 8.94 13.09 0.30
CA ASP A 268 9.20 14.06 1.36
C ASP A 268 8.82 13.54 2.76
N GLY A 269 7.79 12.70 2.88
CA GLY A 269 7.43 12.02 4.14
C GLY A 269 8.52 11.09 4.70
N ALA A 270 9.42 10.55 3.86
CA ALA A 270 10.56 9.74 4.29
C ALA A 270 11.82 10.55 4.62
N PHE A 271 11.85 11.85 4.25
CA PHE A 271 12.96 12.76 4.46
C PHE A 271 12.50 14.09 5.10
N PRO A 272 11.79 14.06 6.24
CA PRO A 272 11.27 15.26 6.90
C PRO A 272 12.37 16.28 7.26
N GLU A 273 13.60 15.83 7.50
CA GLU A 273 14.76 16.68 7.73
C GLU A 273 15.12 17.52 6.49
N ILE A 274 14.96 16.98 5.28
CA ILE A 274 15.18 17.71 4.03
C ILE A 274 14.04 18.70 3.80
N VAL A 275 12.79 18.28 4.07
CA VAL A 275 11.61 19.16 3.98
C VAL A 275 11.74 20.35 4.90
N SER A 276 12.16 20.15 6.15
CA SER A 276 12.36 21.23 7.11
C SER A 276 13.46 22.20 6.67
N LEU A 277 14.58 21.70 6.13
CA LEU A 277 15.64 22.55 5.58
C LEU A 277 15.20 23.28 4.31
N ALA A 278 14.29 22.71 3.52
CA ALA A 278 13.76 23.33 2.31
C ALA A 278 12.97 24.61 2.60
N GLU A 279 12.35 24.73 3.78
CA GLU A 279 11.61 25.93 4.21
C GLU A 279 12.50 27.18 4.31
N ASP A 280 13.80 26.99 4.62
CA ASP A 280 14.79 28.05 4.73
C ASP A 280 15.50 28.36 3.40
N CYS A 281 15.12 27.70 2.30
CA CYS A 281 15.70 27.97 1.00
C CYS A 281 15.30 29.37 0.49
N ARG A 282 16.25 30.05 -0.16
CA ARG A 282 16.01 31.36 -0.79
C ARG A 282 14.84 31.36 -1.77
N PHE A 283 14.64 30.24 -2.48
CA PHE A 283 13.61 30.07 -3.50
C PHE A 283 12.60 29.02 -3.03
N ARG A 284 11.31 29.30 -3.29
CA ARG A 284 10.20 28.39 -2.91
C ARG A 284 10.13 27.14 -3.78
N ASP A 285 10.68 27.19 -4.99
CA ASP A 285 10.73 26.12 -5.99
C ASP A 285 12.15 25.53 -6.14
N CYS A 286 12.95 25.61 -5.06
CA CYS A 286 14.29 25.06 -5.03
C CYS A 286 14.26 23.54 -5.20
N ARG A 287 15.01 23.01 -6.18
CA ARG A 287 15.16 21.56 -6.42
C ARG A 287 16.33 20.95 -5.65
N HIS A 288 17.03 21.79 -4.89
CA HIS A 288 18.20 21.43 -4.11
C HIS A 288 19.28 20.72 -4.93
N GLU A 289 19.56 21.18 -6.14
CA GLU A 289 20.58 20.61 -7.03
C GLU A 289 21.81 21.52 -7.14
N SER A 290 21.61 22.79 -7.45
CA SER A 290 22.69 23.77 -7.66
C SER A 290 22.29 25.21 -7.33
N GLU A 291 21.09 25.42 -6.79
CA GLU A 291 20.51 26.73 -6.57
C GLU A 291 21.29 27.54 -5.51
N PRO A 292 21.58 28.83 -5.78
CA PRO A 292 22.29 29.67 -4.84
C PRO A 292 21.40 30.02 -3.63
N GLY A 293 21.95 29.88 -2.41
CA GLY A 293 21.18 30.11 -1.18
C GLY A 293 20.20 28.98 -0.86
N CYS A 294 20.47 27.77 -1.36
CA CYS A 294 19.78 26.56 -0.94
C CYS A 294 20.30 26.11 0.44
N ALA A 295 19.42 26.13 1.45
CA ALA A 295 19.74 25.69 2.80
C ALA A 295 20.06 24.19 2.85
N VAL A 296 19.39 23.36 2.05
CA VAL A 296 19.67 21.91 1.93
C VAL A 296 21.10 21.65 1.41
N LEU A 297 21.55 22.40 0.39
CA LEU A 297 22.92 22.27 -0.12
C LEU A 297 23.96 22.78 0.89
N ALA A 298 23.64 23.84 1.63
CA ALA A 298 24.51 24.34 2.69
C ALA A 298 24.69 23.31 3.81
N ALA A 299 23.59 22.72 4.28
CA ALA A 299 23.57 21.64 5.27
C ALA A 299 24.34 20.38 4.79
N ALA A 300 24.23 20.05 3.50
CA ALA A 300 25.03 18.95 2.94
C ALA A 300 26.53 19.28 2.86
N ALA A 301 26.89 20.55 2.67
CA ALA A 301 28.27 21.00 2.56
C ALA A 301 28.96 21.15 3.94
N ASP A 302 28.22 21.55 4.97
CA ASP A 302 28.74 21.67 6.34
C ASP A 302 28.65 20.37 7.15
N GLY A 303 27.97 19.35 6.60
CA GLY A 303 27.84 18.01 7.17
C GLY A 303 26.67 17.84 8.14
N SER A 304 25.82 18.86 8.33
CA SER A 304 24.60 18.72 9.14
C SER A 304 23.55 17.83 8.47
N LEU A 305 23.61 17.66 7.14
CA LEU A 305 22.85 16.67 6.37
C LEU A 305 23.84 15.69 5.70
N PRO A 306 23.75 14.38 5.97
CA PRO A 306 24.60 13.40 5.30
C PRO A 306 24.43 13.44 3.77
N ALA A 307 25.54 13.46 3.03
CA ALA A 307 25.51 13.62 1.57
C ALA A 307 24.82 12.44 0.84
N ASP A 308 24.95 11.23 1.39
CA ASP A 308 24.29 10.03 0.90
C ASP A 308 22.77 10.07 1.09
N ARG A 309 22.30 10.69 2.18
CA ARG A 309 20.88 10.93 2.45
C ARG A 309 20.25 11.85 1.40
N LEU A 310 20.91 12.96 1.07
CA LEU A 310 20.48 13.86 -0.01
C LEU A 310 20.50 13.15 -1.38
N GLU A 311 21.49 12.30 -1.63
CA GLU A 311 21.54 11.49 -2.86
C GLU A 311 20.36 10.51 -2.94
N SER A 312 20.04 9.82 -1.85
CA SER A 312 18.87 8.93 -1.75
C SER A 312 17.57 9.69 -2.03
N TRP A 313 17.34 10.84 -1.40
CA TRP A 313 16.16 11.68 -1.65
C TRP A 313 16.04 12.08 -3.12
N ARG A 314 17.10 12.65 -3.71
CA ARG A 314 17.10 13.05 -5.14
C ARG A 314 16.82 11.86 -6.08
N LYS A 315 17.35 10.68 -5.75
CA LYS A 315 17.12 9.46 -6.53
C LYS A 315 15.65 9.04 -6.49
N LEU A 316 15.03 9.08 -5.32
CA LEU A 316 13.62 8.72 -5.15
C LEU A 316 12.71 9.79 -5.79
N GLN A 317 13.02 11.08 -5.65
CA GLN A 317 12.30 12.15 -6.33
C GLN A 317 12.33 11.99 -7.86
N ARG A 318 13.50 11.69 -8.45
CA ARG A 318 13.58 11.41 -9.91
C ARG A 318 12.74 10.21 -10.34
N GLU A 319 12.70 9.15 -9.51
CA GLU A 319 11.87 7.97 -9.81
C GLU A 319 10.38 8.30 -9.73
N ALA A 320 9.95 9.04 -8.69
CA ALA A 320 8.58 9.50 -8.50
C ALA A 320 8.13 10.42 -9.65
N HIS A 321 8.92 11.44 -9.99
CA HIS A 321 8.66 12.37 -11.09
C HIS A 321 8.49 11.65 -12.44
N TRP A 322 9.39 10.70 -12.74
CA TRP A 322 9.34 9.93 -13.97
C TRP A 322 8.05 9.08 -14.08
N LEU A 323 7.60 8.51 -12.97
CA LEU A 323 6.35 7.75 -12.91
C LEU A 323 5.12 8.66 -13.02
N ALA A 324 5.08 9.77 -12.28
CA ALA A 324 4.01 10.75 -12.34
C ALA A 324 3.81 11.28 -13.76
N THR A 325 4.89 11.69 -14.43
CA THR A 325 4.85 12.18 -15.82
C THR A 325 4.31 11.15 -16.80
N ARG A 326 4.69 9.86 -16.65
CA ARG A 326 4.17 8.77 -17.49
C ARG A 326 2.68 8.53 -17.24
N MET A 327 2.23 8.64 -15.99
CA MET A 327 0.81 8.51 -15.64
C MET A 327 -0.01 9.65 -16.21
N ASP A 328 0.48 10.87 -16.10
CA ASP A 328 -0.18 12.09 -16.57
C ASP A 328 -0.37 12.10 -18.09
N ALA A 329 0.69 11.76 -18.83
CA ALA A 329 0.63 11.61 -20.28
C ALA A 329 -0.38 10.53 -20.69
N ARG A 330 -0.51 9.45 -19.92
CA ARG A 330 -1.48 8.38 -20.17
C ARG A 330 -2.91 8.81 -19.82
N ALA A 331 -3.12 9.53 -18.73
CA ALA A 331 -4.43 10.06 -18.36
C ALA A 331 -4.99 10.94 -19.49
N ARG A 332 -4.14 11.80 -20.05
CA ARG A 332 -4.46 12.62 -21.24
C ARG A 332 -4.76 11.76 -22.47
N ALA A 333 -3.92 10.75 -22.77
CA ALA A 333 -4.13 9.87 -23.92
C ALA A 333 -5.43 9.03 -23.81
N ALA A 334 -5.79 8.56 -22.62
CA ALA A 334 -7.04 7.84 -22.36
C ALA A 334 -8.26 8.76 -22.55
N GLU A 335 -8.17 10.02 -22.12
CA GLU A 335 -9.21 11.02 -22.33
C GLU A 335 -9.39 11.36 -23.82
N GLU A 336 -8.30 11.53 -24.57
CA GLU A 336 -8.37 11.72 -26.02
C GLU A 336 -9.00 10.52 -26.74
N ALA A 337 -8.62 9.29 -26.38
CA ALA A 337 -9.18 8.08 -26.95
C ALA A 337 -10.69 7.97 -26.67
N LYS A 338 -11.13 8.38 -25.49
CA LYS A 338 -12.55 8.47 -25.10
C LYS A 338 -13.30 9.48 -25.96
N TRP A 339 -12.79 10.69 -26.12
CA TRP A 339 -13.41 11.70 -26.98
C TRP A 339 -13.49 11.22 -28.44
N LYS A 340 -12.45 10.54 -28.93
CA LYS A 340 -12.44 9.90 -30.25
C LYS A 340 -13.53 8.82 -30.38
N ALA A 341 -13.71 7.97 -29.35
CA ALA A 341 -14.74 6.93 -29.33
C ALA A 341 -16.17 7.50 -29.26
N ILE A 342 -16.39 8.53 -28.43
CA ILE A 342 -17.66 9.26 -28.34
C ILE A 342 -17.97 9.92 -29.69
N HIS A 343 -17.02 10.62 -30.29
CA HIS A 343 -17.19 11.26 -31.60
C HIS A 343 -17.43 10.24 -32.71
N LYS A 344 -16.85 9.04 -32.62
CA LYS A 344 -17.14 7.93 -33.55
C LYS A 344 -18.58 7.43 -33.37
N SER A 345 -19.00 7.13 -32.13
CA SER A 345 -20.36 6.69 -31.82
C SER A 345 -21.43 7.72 -32.20
N MET A 346 -21.16 9.02 -32.01
CA MET A 346 -22.05 10.11 -32.44
C MET A 346 -22.16 10.21 -33.97
N ARG A 347 -21.11 9.88 -34.72
CA ARG A 347 -21.14 9.83 -36.19
C ARG A 347 -21.88 8.59 -36.71
N ASP A 348 -21.77 7.47 -36.00
CA ASP A 348 -22.42 6.20 -36.37
C ASP A 348 -23.93 6.17 -36.03
N HIS A 349 -24.39 7.07 -35.15
CA HIS A 349 -25.81 7.27 -34.83
C HIS A 349 -26.26 8.73 -35.05
N PRO A 350 -26.39 9.19 -36.31
CA PRO A 350 -26.98 10.50 -36.58
C PRO A 350 -28.42 10.52 -36.10
N LYS A 351 -28.79 11.55 -35.32
CA LYS A 351 -30.16 11.75 -34.80
C LYS A 351 -31.16 11.65 -35.96
N ALA A 352 -31.91 10.55 -36.03
CA ALA A 352 -33.04 10.41 -36.92
C ALA A 352 -34.15 11.37 -36.45
N GLY A 353 -34.17 12.56 -37.03
CA GLY A 353 -35.10 13.61 -36.66
C GLY A 353 -35.55 14.42 -37.86
N ARG A 354 -36.53 13.90 -38.62
CA ARG A 354 -37.60 14.72 -39.19
C ARG A 354 -38.90 13.93 -39.16
N TRP A 355 -39.65 14.10 -38.07
CA TRP A 355 -41.10 13.92 -38.10
C TRP A 355 -41.67 14.93 -39.11
N LYS A 356 -42.27 14.46 -40.20
CA LYS A 356 -43.21 15.24 -41.00
C LYS A 356 -44.61 14.80 -40.62
N ARG A 357 -45.41 15.82 -40.27
CA ARG A 357 -46.82 15.74 -39.87
C ARG A 357 -47.70 15.10 -40.92
#